data_AF-A0A4U0F8I2-F1
#
_entry.id   AF-A0A4U0F8I2-F1
#
_cell.length_a   1.000
_cell.length_b   1.000
_cell.length_c   1.000
_cell.angle_alpha   90.00
_cell.angle_beta   90.00
_cell.angle_gamma   90.00
#
_symmetry.space_group_name_H-M   'P 1'
#
loop_
_entity.id
_entity.type
_entity.pdbx_description
1 polymer ?
#
loop_
_entity_poly.entity_id
_entity_poly.type
_entity_poly.pdbx_seq_one_letter_code
_entity_poly.pdbx_strand_id
1 'polypeptide(L)'
;MFPSLLLLLSLLSPSGAPPGQTLDWTEHPLIAHALGGVEGADRTNSREALETNYALGFRVFETDLMLTTDEHLVARHDWEKKLFVEFGQVGFTGALKDWNPLSLEDFKRLPILNRYEGLEWKDLLEFMVQHPDVYYVLDTKFTDERTIKRQFKLLTEEAERIDPALLNRIVPQLYHQQMLGTVDSIHRFSSYIYTLYQSKDTNGQVVEFLRRNPRVKAAAMPPSRAKKDFIDSLKKLGVRTYVHTINDYSTYLKLRQTGVSGVYTDFLSYAQVLKGLKGSWTAAPPLPPDSES
;
A
#
# COMPACT_ATOMS: atom_id res chain seq x y z
N MET A 1 -64.83 -0.88 33.84
CA MET A 1 -63.78 -1.66 33.15
C MET A 1 -63.04 -0.70 32.23
N PHE A 2 -61.74 -0.51 32.45
CA PHE A 2 -60.89 0.41 31.69
C PHE A 2 -60.70 -0.08 30.25
N PRO A 3 -60.84 0.76 29.21
CA PRO A 3 -60.34 0.42 27.89
C PRO A 3 -58.85 0.80 27.81
N SER A 4 -58.00 -0.22 27.63
CA SER A 4 -56.57 -0.06 27.38
C SER A 4 -56.32 0.68 26.07
N LEU A 5 -55.66 1.83 26.16
CA LEU A 5 -55.13 2.59 25.04
C LEU A 5 -53.75 2.01 24.69
N LEU A 6 -53.64 1.24 23.61
CA LEU A 6 -52.34 0.87 23.03
C LEU A 6 -51.76 2.07 22.31
N LEU A 7 -50.74 2.69 22.89
CA LEU A 7 -49.88 3.67 22.22
C LEU A 7 -48.89 2.90 21.33
N LEU A 8 -49.11 2.88 20.01
CA LEU A 8 -48.05 2.49 19.07
C LEU A 8 -47.04 3.64 18.98
N LEU A 9 -45.91 3.50 19.68
CA LEU A 9 -44.72 4.31 19.42
C LEU A 9 -44.08 3.82 18.11
N SER A 10 -44.37 4.51 17.01
CA SER A 10 -43.61 4.38 15.78
C SER A 10 -42.22 4.98 16.01
N LEU A 11 -41.23 4.13 16.28
CA LEU A 11 -39.83 4.48 16.18
C LEU A 11 -39.50 4.70 14.70
N LEU A 12 -39.66 5.92 14.23
CA LEU A 12 -39.01 6.40 13.01
C LEU A 12 -37.51 6.39 13.29
N SER A 13 -36.84 5.30 12.91
CA SER A 13 -35.39 5.27 12.80
C SER A 13 -34.97 6.40 11.84
N PRO A 14 -34.07 7.30 12.24
CA PRO A 14 -33.52 8.26 11.30
C PRO A 14 -32.77 7.47 10.23
N SER A 15 -33.23 7.65 8.99
CA SER A 15 -32.69 7.18 7.72
C SER A 15 -31.24 6.69 7.80
N GLY A 16 -31.06 5.39 7.58
CA GLY A 16 -29.75 4.84 7.25
C GLY A 16 -29.21 5.54 6.02
N ALA A 17 -28.13 6.30 6.20
CA ALA A 17 -27.28 6.69 5.09
C ALA A 17 -26.83 5.40 4.38
N PRO A 18 -26.80 5.36 3.04
CA PRO A 18 -26.26 4.20 2.34
C PRO A 18 -24.82 3.97 2.80
N PRO A 19 -24.33 2.71 2.88
CA PRO A 19 -22.93 2.44 3.16
C PRO A 19 -22.09 3.28 2.20
N GLY A 20 -21.28 4.18 2.74
CA GLY A 20 -20.44 5.07 1.94
C GLY A 20 -19.64 4.23 0.94
N GLN A 21 -19.74 4.54 -0.34
CA GLN A 21 -19.01 3.84 -1.39
C GLN A 21 -17.52 3.94 -1.07
N THR A 22 -16.86 2.81 -0.77
CA THR A 22 -15.41 2.78 -0.58
C THR A 22 -14.77 3.22 -1.88
N LEU A 23 -13.93 4.26 -1.83
CA LEU A 23 -13.20 4.73 -3.00
C LEU A 23 -12.28 3.61 -3.53
N ASP A 24 -12.19 3.47 -4.85
CA ASP A 24 -11.16 2.61 -5.47
C ASP A 24 -9.77 3.19 -5.15
N TRP A 25 -8.78 2.34 -4.91
CA TRP A 25 -7.42 2.77 -4.55
C TRP A 25 -6.81 3.78 -5.54
N THR A 26 -7.19 3.73 -6.82
CA THR A 26 -6.72 4.66 -7.86
C THR A 26 -7.21 6.11 -7.68
N GLU A 27 -8.19 6.33 -6.80
CA GLU A 27 -8.73 7.64 -6.45
C GLU A 27 -7.94 8.29 -5.30
N HIS A 28 -7.06 7.54 -4.61
CA HIS A 28 -6.26 8.05 -3.51
C HIS A 28 -5.00 8.76 -4.03
N PRO A 29 -4.76 10.03 -3.64
CA PRO A 29 -3.58 10.80 -4.08
C PRO A 29 -2.31 10.45 -3.31
N LEU A 30 -2.42 9.73 -2.19
CA LEU A 30 -1.31 9.33 -1.33
C LEU A 30 -1.33 7.82 -1.14
N ILE A 31 -0.16 7.20 -1.28
CA ILE A 31 0.12 5.83 -0.87
C ILE A 31 1.15 5.91 0.25
N ALA A 32 0.85 5.32 1.41
CA ALA A 32 1.78 5.29 2.53
C ALA A 32 2.93 4.34 2.18
N HIS A 33 4.13 4.89 1.97
CA HIS A 33 5.33 4.14 1.60
C HIS A 33 5.83 3.32 2.79
N ALA A 34 6.03 2.01 2.62
CA ALA A 34 6.44 1.09 3.67
C ALA A 34 5.57 1.20 4.95
N LEU A 35 4.25 1.23 4.74
CA LEU A 35 3.18 1.50 5.71
C LEU A 35 3.12 2.94 6.26
N GLY A 36 3.97 3.82 5.76
CA GLY A 36 4.09 5.22 6.15
C GLY A 36 5.16 5.44 7.22
N GLY A 37 5.48 6.72 7.45
CA GLY A 37 6.41 7.13 8.48
C GLY A 37 5.74 7.18 9.85
N VAL A 38 6.52 6.97 10.91
CA VAL A 38 6.07 7.01 12.30
C VAL A 38 7.13 7.67 13.18
N GLU A 39 6.74 8.75 13.86
CA GLU A 39 7.62 9.59 14.71
C GLU A 39 8.97 9.95 14.07
N GLY A 40 8.94 10.30 12.78
CA GLY A 40 10.12 10.69 12.01
C GLY A 40 10.98 9.53 11.50
N ALA A 41 10.64 8.28 11.82
CA ALA A 41 11.22 7.10 11.17
C ALA A 41 10.45 6.74 9.91
N ASP A 42 11.17 6.37 8.84
CA ASP A 42 10.62 5.84 7.59
C ASP A 42 10.94 4.36 7.42
N ARG A 43 10.31 3.72 6.42
CA ARG A 43 10.61 2.35 5.97
C ARG A 43 10.51 1.25 7.03
N THR A 44 9.93 1.56 8.18
CA THR A 44 9.84 0.62 9.30
C THR A 44 8.99 -0.61 8.95
N ASN A 45 7.98 -0.48 8.08
CA ASN A 45 7.00 -1.53 7.80
C ASN A 45 6.38 -2.11 9.11
N SER A 46 6.20 -1.25 10.11
CA SER A 46 5.79 -1.67 11.45
C SER A 46 4.28 -1.58 11.67
N ARG A 47 3.81 -2.26 12.73
CA ARG A 47 2.42 -2.16 13.22
C ARG A 47 2.05 -0.71 13.51
N GLU A 48 2.91 0.00 14.22
CA GLU A 48 2.68 1.37 14.64
C GLU A 48 2.63 2.34 13.45
N ALA A 49 3.45 2.11 12.42
CA ALA A 49 3.36 2.86 11.17
C ALA A 49 2.00 2.68 10.49
N LEU A 50 1.55 1.43 10.35
CA LEU A 50 0.25 1.10 9.74
C LEU A 50 -0.90 1.74 10.50
N GLU A 51 -0.98 1.52 11.81
CA GLU A 51 -2.08 1.99 12.65
C GLU A 51 -2.11 3.52 12.74
N THR A 52 -0.95 4.15 12.92
CA THR A 52 -0.83 5.63 12.96
C THR A 52 -1.30 6.23 11.63
N ASN A 53 -0.81 5.72 10.49
CA ASN A 53 -1.16 6.28 9.19
C ASN A 53 -2.61 5.97 8.80
N TYR A 54 -3.18 4.83 9.21
CA TYR A 54 -4.62 4.57 9.06
C TYR A 54 -5.47 5.59 9.83
N ALA A 55 -5.10 5.90 11.08
CA ALA A 55 -5.75 6.92 11.88
C ALA A 55 -5.63 8.34 11.26
N LEU A 56 -4.54 8.61 10.53
CA LEU A 56 -4.34 9.84 9.76
C LEU A 56 -5.10 9.88 8.41
N GLY A 57 -5.91 8.86 8.11
CA GLY A 57 -6.79 8.83 6.94
C GLY A 57 -6.23 8.11 5.72
N PHE A 58 -5.06 7.46 5.81
CA PHE A 58 -4.58 6.61 4.74
C PHE A 58 -5.44 5.37 4.59
N ARG A 59 -5.64 4.97 3.33
CA ARG A 59 -6.38 3.75 2.95
C ARG A 59 -5.62 2.88 1.95
N VAL A 60 -4.56 3.42 1.34
CA VAL A 60 -3.68 2.68 0.44
C VAL A 60 -2.28 2.70 1.04
N PHE A 61 -1.76 1.52 1.34
CA PHE A 61 -0.45 1.33 1.94
C PHE A 61 0.39 0.49 1.00
N GLU A 62 1.60 0.91 0.74
CA GLU A 62 2.61 0.06 0.14
C GLU A 62 3.38 -0.64 1.25
N THR A 63 3.73 -1.91 1.03
CA THR A 63 4.52 -2.69 1.98
C THR A 63 5.55 -3.55 1.27
N ASP A 64 6.75 -3.53 1.83
CA ASP A 64 7.85 -4.37 1.40
C ASP A 64 7.67 -5.78 1.95
N LEU A 65 7.75 -6.82 1.11
CA LEU A 65 7.62 -8.21 1.59
C LEU A 65 8.86 -9.04 1.29
N MET A 66 9.46 -9.59 2.35
CA MET A 66 10.65 -10.44 2.28
C MET A 66 10.40 -11.83 2.84
N LEU A 67 11.04 -12.83 2.24
CA LEU A 67 10.99 -14.21 2.74
C LEU A 67 11.91 -14.39 3.96
N THR A 68 11.40 -15.04 4.99
CA THR A 68 12.17 -15.58 6.11
C THR A 68 12.87 -16.90 5.73
N THR A 69 13.76 -17.39 6.59
CA THR A 69 14.46 -18.68 6.39
C THR A 69 13.52 -19.89 6.48
N ASP A 70 12.38 -19.73 7.12
CA ASP A 70 11.31 -20.72 7.33
C ASP A 70 10.06 -20.45 6.46
N GLU A 71 10.23 -19.71 5.35
CA GLU A 71 9.24 -19.52 4.28
C GLU A 71 7.96 -18.75 4.66
N HIS A 72 8.08 -17.79 5.57
CA HIS A 72 7.06 -16.78 5.85
C HIS A 72 7.37 -15.46 5.11
N LEU A 73 6.32 -14.67 4.84
CA LEU A 73 6.47 -13.33 4.29
C LEU A 73 6.37 -12.31 5.42
N VAL A 74 7.40 -11.49 5.58
CA VAL A 74 7.47 -10.43 6.59
C VAL A 74 7.55 -9.05 5.96
N ALA A 75 6.90 -8.08 6.60
CA ALA A 75 6.90 -6.68 6.20
C ALA A 75 8.27 -6.06 6.51
N ARG A 76 9.15 -6.02 5.52
CA ARG A 76 10.55 -5.57 5.66
C ARG A 76 11.15 -5.24 4.30
N HIS A 77 11.92 -4.15 4.25
CA HIS A 77 12.54 -3.66 3.02
C HIS A 77 13.57 -4.62 2.38
N ASP A 78 14.48 -5.21 3.18
CA ASP A 78 15.51 -6.19 2.77
C ASP A 78 16.17 -6.86 4.00
N TRP A 79 17.10 -7.81 3.77
CA TRP A 79 17.90 -8.44 4.83
C TRP A 79 19.36 -7.98 4.83
N GLU A 80 19.65 -6.80 4.27
CA GLU A 80 21.00 -6.26 4.22
C GLU A 80 21.45 -5.78 5.60
N LYS A 81 22.74 -5.98 5.89
CA LYS A 81 23.38 -5.52 7.13
C LYS A 81 23.10 -4.05 7.44
N LYS A 82 23.06 -3.19 6.41
CA LYS A 82 22.82 -1.76 6.57
C LYS A 82 21.46 -1.49 7.22
N LEU A 83 20.41 -2.20 6.83
CA LEU A 83 19.07 -2.01 7.39
C LEU A 83 19.02 -2.46 8.86
N PHE A 84 19.72 -3.53 9.22
CA PHE A 84 19.86 -3.92 10.62
C PHE A 84 20.56 -2.85 11.47
N VAL A 85 21.60 -2.19 10.93
CA VAL A 85 22.27 -1.06 11.60
C VAL A 85 21.31 0.11 11.76
N GLU A 86 20.62 0.48 10.68
CA GLU A 86 19.67 1.59 10.66
C GLU A 86 18.56 1.43 11.71
N PHE A 87 18.04 0.20 11.86
CA PHE A 87 16.98 -0.10 12.81
C PHE A 87 17.45 -0.50 14.22
N GLY A 88 18.75 -0.39 14.52
CA GLY A 88 19.28 -0.69 15.85
C GLY A 88 19.25 -2.18 16.22
N GLN A 89 19.27 -3.06 15.23
CA GLN A 89 19.03 -4.50 15.35
C GLN A 89 20.31 -5.36 15.39
N VAL A 90 21.48 -4.73 15.33
CA VAL A 90 22.79 -5.43 15.26
C VAL A 90 23.05 -6.31 16.48
N GLY A 91 22.63 -5.86 17.67
CA GLY A 91 22.85 -6.61 18.92
C GLY A 91 22.07 -7.93 19.02
N PHE A 92 21.03 -8.10 18.20
CA PHE A 92 20.14 -9.27 18.24
C PHE A 92 20.60 -10.42 17.33
N THR A 93 21.49 -10.15 16.36
CA THR A 93 21.75 -11.07 15.25
C THR A 93 23.20 -11.58 15.19
N GLY A 94 24.01 -11.30 16.21
CA GLY A 94 25.41 -11.75 16.28
C GLY A 94 26.28 -11.15 15.16
N ALA A 95 27.16 -11.96 14.56
CA ALA A 95 28.02 -11.52 13.47
C ALA A 95 27.23 -11.41 12.15
N LEU A 96 26.62 -10.24 11.93
CA LEU A 96 25.87 -9.93 10.71
C LEU A 96 26.75 -10.08 9.45
N LYS A 97 26.34 -11.03 8.59
CA LYS A 97 26.74 -11.11 7.18
C LYS A 97 26.10 -9.96 6.40
N ASP A 98 26.55 -9.75 5.17
CA ASP A 98 25.98 -8.71 4.29
C ASP A 98 24.49 -8.95 3.99
N TRP A 99 24.08 -10.23 3.89
CA TRP A 99 22.69 -10.67 3.75
C TRP A 99 22.35 -11.68 4.86
N ASN A 100 21.35 -11.37 5.68
CA ASN A 100 21.04 -12.14 6.89
C ASN A 100 19.53 -12.33 7.14
N PRO A 101 18.85 -13.18 6.34
CA PRO A 101 17.45 -13.52 6.59
C PRO A 101 17.29 -14.24 7.93
N LEU A 102 16.22 -13.92 8.64
CA LEU A 102 15.87 -14.54 9.93
C LEU A 102 14.73 -15.53 9.77
N SER A 103 14.51 -16.37 10.79
CA SER A 103 13.25 -17.11 10.95
C SER A 103 12.12 -16.13 11.29
N LEU A 104 10.86 -16.53 11.10
CA LEU A 104 9.72 -15.72 11.55
C LEU A 104 9.79 -15.45 13.06
N GLU A 105 10.14 -16.49 13.84
CA GLU A 105 10.22 -16.41 15.29
C GLU A 105 11.27 -15.37 15.75
N ASP A 106 12.45 -15.38 15.14
CA ASP A 106 13.51 -14.40 15.42
C ASP A 106 13.13 -13.00 14.94
N PHE A 107 12.50 -12.89 13.77
CA PHE A 107 12.03 -11.61 13.23
C PHE A 107 10.99 -10.97 14.15
N LYS A 108 10.01 -11.74 14.64
CA LYS A 108 8.96 -11.24 15.55
C LYS A 108 9.50 -10.79 16.92
N ARG A 109 10.64 -11.32 17.35
CA ARG A 109 11.34 -10.86 18.56
C ARG A 109 12.21 -9.62 18.35
N LEU A 110 12.38 -9.17 17.12
CA LEU A 110 13.34 -8.14 16.76
C LEU A 110 12.66 -6.77 16.68
N PRO A 111 12.70 -5.95 17.75
CA PRO A 111 12.09 -4.63 17.69
C PRO A 111 12.80 -3.76 16.65
N ILE A 112 12.02 -3.00 15.89
CA ILE A 112 12.55 -1.98 14.99
C ILE A 112 12.74 -0.70 15.80
N LEU A 113 13.97 -0.18 15.81
CA LEU A 113 14.37 1.00 16.60
C LEU A 113 14.14 0.84 18.13
N ASN A 114 14.19 -0.40 18.64
CA ASN A 114 13.91 -0.77 20.04
C ASN A 114 12.47 -0.52 20.51
N ARG A 115 11.53 -0.32 19.58
CA ARG A 115 10.19 0.18 19.92
C ARG A 115 9.06 -0.42 19.09
N TYR A 116 9.26 -0.56 17.78
CA TYR A 116 8.19 -0.89 16.85
C TYR A 116 8.13 -2.40 16.56
N GLU A 117 6.92 -2.91 16.38
CA GLU A 117 6.66 -4.31 16.07
C GLU A 117 6.76 -4.60 14.56
N GLY A 118 7.54 -5.63 14.20
CA GLY A 118 7.57 -6.16 12.83
C GLY A 118 6.32 -6.98 12.51
N LEU A 119 5.78 -6.82 11.31
CA LEU A 119 4.58 -7.53 10.85
C LEU A 119 4.94 -8.72 9.94
N GLU A 120 4.17 -9.79 10.01
CA GLU A 120 4.09 -10.78 8.93
C GLU A 120 2.88 -10.51 8.03
N TRP A 121 2.84 -11.17 6.87
CA TRP A 121 1.75 -11.01 5.91
C TRP A 121 0.37 -11.33 6.50
N LYS A 122 0.30 -12.32 7.40
CA LYS A 122 -0.90 -12.64 8.17
C LYS A 122 -1.44 -11.45 8.97
N ASP A 123 -0.57 -10.69 9.65
CA ASP A 123 -1.01 -9.53 10.45
C ASP A 123 -1.66 -8.45 9.56
N LEU A 124 -1.10 -8.23 8.36
CA LEU A 124 -1.62 -7.28 7.39
C LEU A 124 -3.01 -7.73 6.88
N LEU A 125 -3.17 -9.01 6.56
CA LEU A 125 -4.47 -9.56 6.16
C LEU A 125 -5.52 -9.46 7.27
N GLU A 126 -5.15 -9.74 8.52
CA GLU A 126 -6.05 -9.58 9.68
C GLU A 126 -6.45 -8.10 9.87
N PHE A 127 -5.53 -7.16 9.61
CA PHE A 127 -5.86 -5.74 9.59
C PHE A 127 -6.87 -5.40 8.49
N MET A 128 -6.75 -5.96 7.29
CA MET A 128 -7.72 -5.75 6.20
C MET A 128 -9.11 -6.34 6.50
N VAL A 129 -9.20 -7.43 7.27
CA VAL A 129 -10.49 -7.99 7.71
C VAL A 129 -11.24 -6.98 8.58
N GLN A 130 -10.51 -6.31 9.47
CA GLN A 130 -11.08 -5.29 10.37
C GLN A 130 -11.32 -3.94 9.67
N HIS A 131 -10.58 -3.67 8.58
CA HIS A 131 -10.62 -2.41 7.84
C HIS A 131 -10.93 -2.66 6.35
N PRO A 132 -12.23 -2.76 5.98
CA PRO A 132 -12.65 -3.15 4.62
C PRO A 132 -12.32 -2.09 3.55
N ASP A 133 -11.94 -0.88 3.97
CA ASP A 133 -11.54 0.24 3.11
C ASP A 133 -10.03 0.31 2.85
N VAL A 134 -9.24 -0.64 3.36
CA VAL A 134 -7.78 -0.71 3.17
C VAL A 134 -7.39 -1.48 1.91
N TYR A 135 -6.40 -0.96 1.20
CA TYR A 135 -5.71 -1.62 0.09
C TYR A 135 -4.22 -1.73 0.39
N TYR A 136 -3.61 -2.86 0.00
CA TYR A 136 -2.16 -3.03 0.00
C TYR A 136 -1.58 -3.06 -1.41
N VAL A 137 -0.58 -2.23 -1.64
CA VAL A 137 0.33 -2.27 -2.78
C VAL A 137 1.55 -3.10 -2.37
N LEU A 138 1.87 -4.14 -3.12
CA LEU A 138 2.97 -5.05 -2.75
C LEU A 138 4.28 -4.67 -3.44
N ASP A 139 5.34 -4.38 -2.68
CA ASP A 139 6.71 -4.20 -3.16
C ASP A 139 7.58 -5.42 -2.78
N THR A 140 7.64 -6.43 -3.65
CA THR A 140 8.39 -7.66 -3.36
C THR A 140 9.86 -7.61 -3.81
N LYS A 141 10.21 -6.73 -4.75
CA LYS A 141 11.57 -6.44 -5.28
C LYS A 141 12.32 -7.57 -5.99
N PHE A 142 11.79 -8.78 -6.03
CA PHE A 142 12.41 -9.89 -6.76
C PHE A 142 12.01 -9.89 -8.23
N THR A 143 12.96 -10.21 -9.11
CA THR A 143 12.79 -10.24 -10.57
C THR A 143 12.98 -11.63 -11.17
N ASP A 144 13.48 -12.61 -10.40
CA ASP A 144 13.60 -13.98 -10.87
C ASP A 144 12.26 -14.73 -10.73
N GLU A 145 11.91 -15.48 -11.76
CA GLU A 145 10.60 -16.13 -11.87
C GLU A 145 10.32 -17.11 -10.72
N ARG A 146 11.35 -17.81 -10.23
CA ARG A 146 11.21 -18.81 -9.17
C ARG A 146 10.81 -18.14 -7.86
N THR A 147 11.51 -17.08 -7.46
CA THR A 147 11.19 -16.34 -6.23
C THR A 147 9.84 -15.65 -6.33
N ILE A 148 9.53 -15.02 -7.48
CA ILE A 148 8.20 -14.42 -7.72
C ILE A 148 7.10 -15.47 -7.52
N LYS A 149 7.18 -16.63 -8.19
CA LYS A 149 6.18 -17.70 -8.03
C LYS A 149 6.06 -18.16 -6.59
N ARG A 150 7.20 -18.29 -5.88
CA ARG A 150 7.21 -18.70 -4.48
C ARG A 150 6.49 -17.70 -3.57
N GLN A 151 6.82 -16.41 -3.67
CA GLN A 151 6.22 -15.36 -2.85
C GLN A 151 4.72 -15.21 -3.14
N PHE A 152 4.34 -15.11 -4.41
CA PHE A 152 2.93 -14.94 -4.76
C PHE A 152 2.08 -16.16 -4.39
N LYS A 153 2.66 -17.37 -4.41
CA LYS A 153 1.97 -18.56 -3.91
C LYS A 153 1.68 -18.45 -2.41
N LEU A 154 2.69 -18.14 -1.60
CA LEU A 154 2.51 -17.96 -0.14
C LEU A 154 1.50 -16.85 0.17
N LEU A 155 1.62 -15.72 -0.53
CA LEU A 155 0.74 -14.57 -0.36
C LEU A 155 -0.73 -14.88 -0.64
N THR A 156 -0.99 -15.62 -1.72
CA THR A 156 -2.35 -15.96 -2.17
C THR A 156 -2.95 -17.06 -1.33
N GLU A 157 -2.20 -18.13 -1.02
CA GLU A 157 -2.66 -19.21 -0.14
C GLU A 157 -3.04 -18.69 1.25
N GLU A 158 -2.27 -17.76 1.82
CA GLU A 158 -2.60 -17.19 3.13
C GLU A 158 -3.84 -16.28 3.10
N ALA A 159 -3.99 -15.46 2.05
CA ALA A 159 -5.19 -14.66 1.86
C ALA A 159 -6.44 -15.53 1.66
N GLU A 160 -6.36 -16.58 0.83
CA GLU A 160 -7.45 -17.53 0.59
C GLU A 160 -7.85 -18.29 1.86
N ARG A 161 -6.89 -18.60 2.73
CA ARG A 161 -7.13 -19.25 4.02
C ARG A 161 -7.91 -18.36 5.00
N ILE A 162 -7.68 -17.05 4.97
CA ILE A 162 -8.33 -16.08 5.86
C ILE A 162 -9.67 -15.64 5.29
N ASP A 163 -9.66 -15.03 4.11
CA ASP A 163 -10.84 -14.63 3.35
C ASP A 163 -10.41 -14.33 1.89
N PRO A 164 -10.83 -15.15 0.90
CA PRO A 164 -10.50 -14.93 -0.51
C PRO A 164 -10.88 -13.55 -1.04
N ALA A 165 -11.86 -12.87 -0.45
CA ALA A 165 -12.28 -11.53 -0.87
C ALA A 165 -11.18 -10.47 -0.63
N LEU A 166 -10.22 -10.72 0.27
CA LEU A 166 -9.08 -9.83 0.54
C LEU A 166 -8.22 -9.61 -0.71
N LEU A 167 -8.11 -10.61 -1.59
CA LEU A 167 -7.36 -10.52 -2.85
C LEU A 167 -7.87 -9.42 -3.79
N ASN A 168 -9.13 -9.00 -3.67
CA ASN A 168 -9.68 -7.89 -4.44
C ASN A 168 -9.09 -6.52 -4.07
N ARG A 169 -8.45 -6.43 -2.90
CA ARG A 169 -7.87 -5.20 -2.35
C ARG A 169 -6.33 -5.25 -2.26
N ILE A 170 -5.72 -6.22 -2.92
CA ILE A 170 -4.28 -6.38 -3.05
C ILE A 170 -3.85 -6.00 -4.47
N VAL A 171 -2.82 -5.14 -4.58
CA VAL A 171 -2.37 -4.54 -5.83
C VAL A 171 -0.88 -4.82 -6.01
N PRO A 172 -0.50 -5.88 -6.75
CA PRO A 172 0.90 -6.20 -6.95
C PRO A 172 1.63 -5.16 -7.82
N GLN A 173 2.88 -4.87 -7.47
CA GLN A 173 3.80 -4.16 -8.35
C GLN A 173 4.53 -5.12 -9.28
N LEU A 174 4.74 -4.67 -10.52
CA LEU A 174 5.47 -5.41 -11.55
C LEU A 174 6.78 -4.67 -11.84
N TYR A 175 7.92 -5.38 -11.90
CA TYR A 175 9.23 -4.76 -12.19
C TYR A 175 9.66 -4.89 -13.65
N HIS A 176 9.05 -5.82 -14.38
CA HIS A 176 9.25 -6.02 -15.81
C HIS A 176 7.98 -6.65 -16.43
N GLN A 177 7.82 -6.51 -17.75
CA GLN A 177 6.57 -6.88 -18.44
C GLN A 177 6.20 -8.36 -18.26
N GLN A 178 7.18 -9.27 -18.25
CA GLN A 178 6.93 -10.72 -18.12
C GLN A 178 6.35 -11.10 -16.75
N MET A 179 6.62 -10.31 -15.70
CA MET A 179 6.14 -10.58 -14.35
C MET A 179 4.63 -10.64 -14.27
N LEU A 180 3.90 -9.88 -15.11
CA LEU A 180 2.43 -9.96 -15.16
C LEU A 180 1.95 -11.38 -15.44
N GLY A 181 2.55 -12.05 -16.43
CA GLY A 181 2.21 -13.44 -16.77
C GLY A 181 2.60 -14.41 -15.66
N THR A 182 3.75 -14.20 -15.02
CA THR A 182 4.19 -15.01 -13.88
C THR A 182 3.22 -14.91 -12.70
N VAL A 183 2.83 -13.70 -12.30
CA VAL A 183 1.89 -13.47 -11.21
C VAL A 183 0.50 -14.01 -11.56
N ASP A 184 0.00 -13.73 -12.77
CA ASP A 184 -1.29 -14.24 -13.25
C ASP A 184 -1.36 -15.79 -13.28
N SER A 185 -0.21 -16.47 -13.44
CA SER A 185 -0.16 -17.94 -13.40
C SER A 185 -0.39 -18.52 -12.01
N ILE A 186 -0.25 -17.69 -10.96
CA ILE A 186 -0.54 -18.04 -9.57
C ILE A 186 -1.93 -17.53 -9.20
N HIS A 187 -2.16 -16.22 -9.34
CA HIS A 187 -3.45 -15.59 -9.10
C HIS A 187 -3.62 -14.34 -9.97
N ARG A 188 -4.80 -14.19 -10.55
CA ARG A 188 -5.14 -13.05 -11.41
C ARG A 188 -5.79 -11.94 -10.59
N PHE A 189 -4.99 -11.03 -10.05
CA PHE A 189 -5.47 -9.88 -9.29
C PHE A 189 -6.31 -8.92 -10.14
N SER A 190 -7.17 -8.16 -9.46
CA SER A 190 -8.08 -7.17 -10.05
C SER A 190 -7.35 -5.97 -10.66
N SER A 191 -6.19 -5.61 -10.13
CA SER A 191 -5.36 -4.54 -10.66
C SER A 191 -3.89 -4.68 -10.29
N TYR A 192 -3.03 -4.03 -11.08
CA TYR A 192 -1.58 -4.02 -10.91
C TYR A 192 -1.02 -2.61 -11.07
N ILE A 193 0.20 -2.41 -10.57
CA ILE A 193 1.03 -1.22 -10.84
C ILE A 193 2.27 -1.64 -11.61
N TYR A 194 2.61 -0.93 -12.70
CA TYR A 194 3.93 -1.09 -13.33
C TYR A 194 4.95 -0.17 -12.66
N THR A 195 5.92 -0.75 -11.95
CA THR A 195 6.94 -0.01 -11.20
C THR A 195 8.21 0.16 -12.04
N LEU A 196 8.61 1.41 -12.24
CA LEU A 196 9.57 1.80 -13.27
C LEU A 196 10.97 2.12 -12.77
N TYR A 197 11.25 2.01 -11.46
CA TYR A 197 12.58 2.31 -10.92
C TYR A 197 13.61 1.20 -11.20
N GLN A 198 13.17 -0.06 -11.31
CA GLN A 198 14.01 -1.18 -11.75
C GLN A 198 13.86 -1.52 -13.24
N SER A 199 12.81 -0.99 -13.89
CA SER A 199 12.53 -1.31 -15.29
C SER A 199 13.51 -0.61 -16.23
N LYS A 200 14.08 -1.39 -17.16
CA LYS A 200 14.93 -0.89 -18.26
C LYS A 200 14.12 -0.41 -19.47
N ASP A 201 12.79 -0.54 -19.43
CA ASP A 201 11.94 -0.14 -20.54
C ASP A 201 12.02 1.35 -20.81
N THR A 202 12.01 1.71 -22.09
CA THR A 202 11.78 3.09 -22.54
C THR A 202 10.34 3.52 -22.26
N ASN A 203 10.07 4.83 -22.27
CA ASN A 203 8.71 5.34 -22.10
C ASN A 203 7.73 4.82 -23.18
N GLY A 204 8.20 4.62 -24.42
CA GLY A 204 7.38 4.04 -25.48
C GLY A 204 6.99 2.59 -25.20
N GLN A 205 7.94 1.78 -24.72
CA GLN A 205 7.67 0.39 -24.32
C GLN A 205 6.68 0.31 -23.15
N VAL A 206 6.82 1.19 -22.16
CA VAL A 206 5.87 1.29 -21.03
C VAL A 206 4.46 1.62 -21.53
N VAL A 207 4.31 2.64 -22.38
CA VAL A 207 3.01 3.03 -22.95
C VAL A 207 2.37 1.88 -23.73
N GLU A 208 3.15 1.16 -24.54
CA GLU A 208 2.65 0.02 -25.32
C GLU A 208 2.26 -1.17 -24.44
N PHE A 209 3.04 -1.45 -23.39
CA PHE A 209 2.69 -2.49 -22.42
C PHE A 209 1.38 -2.17 -21.71
N LEU A 210 1.21 -0.95 -21.21
CA LEU A 210 0.02 -0.53 -20.48
C LEU A 210 -1.23 -0.49 -21.37
N ARG A 211 -1.10 -0.04 -22.63
CA ARG A 211 -2.18 -0.08 -23.62
C ARG A 211 -2.74 -1.49 -23.83
N ARG A 212 -1.86 -2.50 -23.87
CA ARG A 212 -2.24 -3.91 -24.07
C ARG A 212 -2.77 -4.59 -22.80
N ASN A 213 -2.55 -4.00 -21.63
CA ASN A 213 -2.85 -4.63 -20.34
C ASN A 213 -3.68 -3.69 -19.44
N PRO A 214 -4.98 -3.52 -19.70
CA PRO A 214 -5.83 -2.56 -18.99
C PRO A 214 -6.03 -2.84 -17.49
N ARG A 215 -5.68 -4.05 -16.99
CA ARG A 215 -5.63 -4.33 -15.54
C ARG A 215 -4.44 -3.68 -14.84
N VAL A 216 -3.41 -3.25 -15.58
CA VAL A 216 -2.31 -2.47 -15.03
C VAL A 216 -2.75 -1.02 -14.96
N LYS A 217 -3.47 -0.67 -13.89
CA LYS A 217 -4.19 0.60 -13.74
C LYS A 217 -3.27 1.79 -13.45
N ALA A 218 -2.03 1.56 -13.00
CA ALA A 218 -1.09 2.64 -12.72
C ALA A 218 0.36 2.32 -13.12
N ALA A 219 1.15 3.38 -13.24
CA ALA A 219 2.62 3.31 -13.28
C ALA A 219 3.22 4.09 -12.11
N ALA A 220 4.17 3.48 -11.41
CA ALA A 220 4.93 4.10 -10.32
C ALA A 220 6.37 4.38 -10.79
N MET A 221 6.92 5.57 -10.52
CA MET A 221 8.22 5.97 -11.07
C MET A 221 9.00 6.94 -10.18
N PRO A 222 10.34 7.03 -10.33
CA PRO A 222 11.13 8.06 -9.66
C PRO A 222 10.84 9.46 -10.26
N PRO A 223 11.10 10.55 -9.51
CA PRO A 223 10.79 11.92 -9.95
C PRO A 223 11.51 12.31 -11.25
N SER A 224 12.70 11.76 -11.47
CA SER A 224 13.50 11.99 -12.68
C SER A 224 12.77 11.55 -13.95
N ARG A 225 11.90 10.53 -13.87
CA ARG A 225 11.15 9.97 -15.00
C ARG A 225 9.76 10.59 -15.19
N ALA A 226 9.24 11.30 -14.19
CA ALA A 226 7.94 11.96 -14.21
C ALA A 226 7.94 13.26 -15.05
N LYS A 227 8.20 13.12 -16.36
CA LYS A 227 8.17 14.24 -17.33
C LYS A 227 6.78 14.42 -17.92
N LYS A 228 6.38 15.67 -18.16
CA LYS A 228 5.01 16.03 -18.61
C LYS A 228 4.52 15.20 -19.81
N ASP A 229 5.32 15.09 -20.87
CA ASP A 229 4.91 14.36 -22.07
C ASP A 229 4.66 12.86 -21.81
N PHE A 230 5.45 12.27 -20.91
CA PHE A 230 5.25 10.87 -20.51
C PHE A 230 3.99 10.72 -19.65
N ILE A 231 3.81 11.60 -18.65
CA ILE A 231 2.61 11.62 -17.81
C ILE A 231 1.34 11.82 -18.65
N ASP A 232 1.34 12.76 -19.60
CA ASP A 232 0.22 13.01 -20.51
C ASP A 232 -0.08 11.79 -21.40
N SER A 233 0.95 11.08 -21.84
CA SER A 233 0.78 9.84 -22.63
C SER A 233 0.10 8.73 -21.81
N LEU A 234 0.46 8.58 -20.54
CA LEU A 234 -0.17 7.62 -19.62
C LEU A 234 -1.61 8.02 -19.28
N LYS A 235 -1.84 9.31 -19.01
CA LYS A 235 -3.16 9.86 -18.73
C LYS A 235 -4.15 9.63 -19.89
N LYS A 236 -3.70 9.77 -21.14
CA LYS A 236 -4.52 9.47 -22.34
C LYS A 236 -4.97 8.00 -22.41
N LEU A 237 -4.24 7.09 -21.77
CA LEU A 237 -4.63 5.67 -21.65
C LEU A 237 -5.56 5.40 -20.45
N GLY A 238 -5.89 6.41 -19.65
CA GLY A 238 -6.61 6.23 -18.39
C GLY A 238 -5.74 5.62 -17.28
N VAL A 239 -4.42 5.59 -17.44
CA VAL A 239 -3.49 5.03 -16.46
C VAL A 239 -3.12 6.08 -15.42
N ARG A 240 -3.24 5.74 -14.14
CA ARG A 240 -2.78 6.60 -13.03
C ARG A 240 -1.26 6.64 -12.94
N THR A 241 -0.74 7.72 -12.42
CA THR A 241 0.70 7.92 -12.24
C THR A 241 1.02 8.25 -10.80
N TYR A 242 1.92 7.47 -10.20
CA TYR A 242 2.41 7.69 -8.85
C TYR A 242 3.92 7.91 -8.86
N VAL A 243 4.40 8.81 -8.01
CA VAL A 243 5.83 9.11 -7.90
C VAL A 243 6.32 8.80 -6.49
N HIS A 244 7.45 8.09 -6.39
CA HIS A 244 8.05 7.70 -5.11
C HIS A 244 9.45 8.31 -4.93
N THR A 245 9.89 8.64 -3.73
CA THR A 245 9.10 8.90 -2.50
C THR A 245 9.12 10.40 -2.24
N ILE A 246 7.95 11.00 -2.01
CA ILE A 246 7.78 12.46 -1.93
C ILE A 246 7.27 12.83 -0.53
N ASN A 247 8.12 13.49 0.25
CA ASN A 247 7.81 13.95 1.61
C ASN A 247 7.66 15.47 1.71
N ASP A 248 8.08 16.21 0.67
CA ASP A 248 7.97 17.66 0.61
C ASP A 248 6.70 18.11 -0.13
N TYR A 249 5.89 18.93 0.52
CA TYR A 249 4.63 19.42 -0.02
C TYR A 249 4.82 20.29 -1.27
N SER A 250 5.91 21.07 -1.33
CA SER A 250 6.19 21.93 -2.49
C SER A 250 6.48 21.09 -3.75
N THR A 251 7.18 19.97 -3.57
CA THR A 251 7.49 18.98 -4.61
C THR A 251 6.23 18.25 -5.05
N TYR A 252 5.37 17.85 -4.10
CA TYR A 252 4.05 17.30 -4.40
C TYR A 252 3.23 18.24 -5.31
N LEU A 253 3.14 19.53 -4.99
CA LEU A 253 2.40 20.50 -5.80
C LEU A 253 2.96 20.63 -7.24
N LYS A 254 4.28 20.64 -7.41
CA LYS A 254 4.93 20.67 -8.74
C LYS A 254 4.61 19.42 -9.56
N LEU A 255 4.62 18.24 -8.93
CA LEU A 255 4.25 16.99 -9.59
C LEU A 255 2.76 16.98 -10.00
N ARG A 256 1.88 17.49 -9.13
CA ARG A 256 0.45 17.65 -9.44
C ARG A 256 0.20 18.56 -10.65
N GLN A 257 0.92 19.67 -10.75
CA GLN A 257 0.86 20.56 -11.92
C GLN A 257 1.33 19.87 -13.22
N THR A 258 2.19 18.86 -13.10
CA THR A 258 2.66 18.03 -14.22
C THR A 258 1.65 16.95 -14.63
N GLY A 259 0.54 16.80 -13.89
CA GLY A 259 -0.51 15.81 -14.16
C GLY A 259 -0.34 14.48 -13.43
N VAL A 260 0.60 14.39 -12.49
CA VAL A 260 0.79 13.19 -11.64
C VAL A 260 -0.47 12.94 -10.80
N SER A 261 -0.91 11.69 -10.74
CA SER A 261 -2.14 11.30 -10.03
C SER A 261 -1.95 11.24 -8.52
N GLY A 262 -0.79 10.82 -8.03
CA GLY A 262 -0.50 10.75 -6.60
C GLY A 262 0.98 10.52 -6.32
N VAL A 263 1.32 10.32 -5.05
CA VAL A 263 2.69 10.04 -4.61
C VAL A 263 2.71 8.93 -3.57
N TYR A 264 3.83 8.21 -3.53
CA TYR A 264 4.23 7.45 -2.36
C TYR A 264 4.88 8.42 -1.39
N THR A 265 4.55 8.31 -0.10
CA THR A 265 5.04 9.24 0.91
C THR A 265 5.22 8.56 2.25
N ASP A 266 6.23 8.98 3.01
CA ASP A 266 6.41 8.63 4.40
C ASP A 266 5.67 9.63 5.32
N PHE A 267 5.62 10.92 4.94
CA PHE A 267 5.27 11.98 5.90
C PHE A 267 4.23 13.02 5.42
N LEU A 268 3.76 12.98 4.17
CA LEU A 268 2.66 13.86 3.75
C LEU A 268 1.33 13.35 4.32
N SER A 269 0.50 14.27 4.81
CA SER A 269 -0.84 13.97 5.32
C SER A 269 -1.94 14.37 4.34
N TYR A 270 -3.09 13.71 4.44
CA TYR A 270 -4.32 14.13 3.75
C TYR A 270 -4.69 15.58 4.09
N ALA A 271 -4.52 16.01 5.34
CA ALA A 271 -4.78 17.39 5.75
C ALA A 271 -3.94 18.42 4.97
N GLN A 272 -2.67 18.11 4.68
CA GLN A 272 -1.81 18.98 3.87
C GLN A 272 -2.26 19.00 2.40
N VAL A 273 -2.56 17.83 1.81
CA VAL A 273 -2.86 17.75 0.38
C VAL A 273 -4.28 18.17 0.03
N LEU A 274 -5.25 18.01 0.93
CA LEU A 274 -6.64 18.44 0.72
C LEU A 274 -6.81 19.96 0.84
N LYS A 275 -6.02 20.65 1.69
CA LYS A 275 -6.03 22.13 1.78
C LYS A 275 -5.64 22.83 0.46
N GLY A 276 -4.94 22.12 -0.44
CA GLY A 276 -4.57 22.60 -1.77
C GLY A 276 -5.58 22.29 -2.89
N LEU A 277 -6.65 21.53 -2.62
CA LEU A 277 -7.64 21.13 -3.63
C LEU A 277 -8.76 22.17 -3.75
N LYS A 278 -8.66 23.08 -4.74
CA LYS A 278 -9.83 23.78 -5.29
C LYS A 278 -10.26 23.07 -6.58
N GLY A 279 -11.37 22.34 -6.55
CA GLY A 279 -11.94 21.64 -7.73
C GLY A 279 -12.15 20.13 -7.53
N SER A 280 -13.09 19.57 -8.32
CA SER A 280 -13.85 18.33 -8.11
C SER A 280 -13.09 17.10 -7.60
N TRP A 281 -13.03 16.96 -6.28
CA TRP A 281 -12.92 15.72 -5.54
C TRP A 281 -13.78 15.89 -4.27
N THR A 282 -15.09 15.65 -4.37
CA THR A 282 -16.03 15.70 -3.24
C THR A 282 -16.15 14.34 -2.57
N ALA A 283 -15.01 13.77 -2.20
CA ALA A 283 -14.97 12.71 -1.21
C ALA A 283 -13.83 13.06 -0.26
N ALA A 284 -14.15 13.87 0.75
CA ALA A 284 -13.32 13.87 1.93
C ALA A 284 -13.28 12.42 2.43
N PRO A 285 -12.10 11.83 2.70
CA PRO A 285 -12.07 10.57 3.42
C PRO A 285 -12.86 10.74 4.73
N PRO A 286 -13.60 9.72 5.19
CA PRO A 286 -14.34 9.83 6.45
C PRO A 286 -13.35 10.27 7.52
N LEU A 287 -13.66 11.41 8.15
CA LEU A 287 -12.92 11.84 9.33
C LEU A 287 -12.97 10.70 10.35
N PRO A 288 -11.87 10.44 11.09
CA PRO A 288 -11.93 9.48 12.18
C PRO A 288 -13.10 9.86 13.11
N PRO A 289 -13.83 8.88 13.66
CA PRO A 289 -14.84 9.17 14.67
C PRO A 289 -14.19 9.98 15.78
N ASP A 290 -14.82 11.09 16.16
CA ASP A 290 -14.33 11.94 17.25
C ASP A 290 -14.07 11.04 18.46
N SER A 291 -12.82 11.01 18.94
CA SER A 291 -12.51 10.37 20.21
C SER A 291 -13.23 11.19 21.28
N GLU A 292 -14.38 10.70 21.75
CA GLU A 292 -15.04 11.29 22.91
C GLU A 292 -14.06 11.29 24.09
N SER A 293 -13.84 12.48 24.61
CA SER A 293 -13.06 12.80 25.81
C SER A 293 -13.68 12.24 27.08
#